data_AF-A0A3N8K3I9-F1
#
_entry.id   AF-A0A3N8K3I9-F1
#
_cell.length_a   1.000
_cell.length_b   1.000
_cell.length_c   1.000
_cell.angle_alpha   90.00
_cell.angle_beta   90.00
_cell.angle_gamma   90.00
#
_symmetry.space_group_name_H-M   'P 1'
#
loop_
_entity.id
_entity.type
_entity.pdbx_description
1 polymer ?
#
loop_
_entity_poly.entity_id
_entity_poly.type
_entity_poly.pdbx_seq_one_letter_code
_entity_poly.pdbx_strand_id
1 'polypeptide(L)' 'MCRIGYLIRDGFQIVGLSTQAVFEWANIVVGDPFYALENFSVAGGEMRSSLGLTMATRPLHERV' A
#
# COMPACT_ATOMS: atom_id res chain seq x y z
N MET A 1 10.38 4.90 13.22
CA MET A 1 9.99 4.04 12.09
C MET A 1 8.57 3.55 12.29
N CYS A 2 7.64 4.02 11.47
CA CYS A 2 6.24 3.61 11.46
C CYS A 2 5.98 2.76 10.20
N ARG A 3 5.26 1.63 10.34
CA ARG A 3 4.89 0.76 9.22
C ARG A 3 3.39 0.84 8.99
N ILE A 4 2.99 1.08 7.76
CA ILE A 4 1.59 1.25 7.37
C ILE A 4 1.27 0.25 6.26
N GLY A 5 0.33 -0.64 6.56
CA GLY A 5 -0.16 -1.64 5.61
C GLY A 5 -1.46 -1.18 4.95
N TYR A 6 -1.52 -1.26 3.63
CA TYR A 6 -2.75 -1.09 2.86
C TYR A 6 -3.29 -2.47 2.50
N LEU A 7 -4.51 -2.78 2.96
CA LEU A 7 -5.19 -4.02 2.57
C LEU A 7 -6.01 -3.77 1.30
N ILE A 8 -5.55 -4.36 0.22
CA ILE A 8 -6.04 -4.17 -1.14
C ILE A 8 -6.93 -5.35 -1.52
N ARG A 9 -8.05 -5.03 -2.15
CA ARG A 9 -8.97 -5.98 -2.77
C ARG A 9 -8.97 -5.80 -4.28
N ASP A 10 -9.36 -6.84 -5.00
CA ASP A 10 -9.58 -6.71 -6.45
C ASP A 10 -10.67 -5.68 -6.75
N GLY A 11 -10.49 -4.93 -7.83
CA GLY A 11 -11.35 -3.80 -8.22
C GLY A 11 -11.17 -2.54 -7.36
N PHE A 12 -10.07 -2.39 -6.61
CA PHE A 12 -9.83 -1.21 -5.78
C PHE A 12 -9.79 0.09 -6.61
N GLN A 13 -10.28 1.18 -6.04
CA GLN A 13 -10.17 2.49 -6.68
C GLN A 13 -8.78 3.08 -6.49
N ILE A 14 -8.16 3.58 -7.55
CA ILE A 14 -6.82 4.20 -7.48
C ILE A 14 -6.78 5.37 -6.50
N VAL A 15 -7.85 6.17 -6.43
CA VAL A 15 -7.94 7.30 -5.48
C VAL A 15 -7.84 6.85 -4.02
N GLY A 16 -8.18 5.58 -3.72
CA GLY A 16 -8.00 5.00 -2.40
C GLY A 16 -6.53 4.86 -1.98
N LEU A 17 -5.59 4.89 -2.93
CA LEU A 17 -4.15 4.92 -2.65
C LEU A 17 -3.59 6.33 -2.45
N SER A 18 -4.40 7.38 -2.61
CA SER A 18 -3.92 8.78 -2.52
C SER A 18 -3.28 9.13 -1.18
N THR A 19 -3.67 8.47 -0.08
CA THR A 19 -3.05 8.66 1.22
C THR A 19 -1.60 8.17 1.27
N GLN A 20 -1.16 7.29 0.35
CA GLN A 20 0.24 6.85 0.26
C GLN A 20 1.16 8.04 -0.08
N ALA A 21 0.73 8.89 -1.01
CA ALA A 21 1.47 10.09 -1.40
C ALA A 21 1.69 11.07 -0.22
N VAL A 22 0.77 11.11 0.75
CA VAL A 22 0.92 11.95 1.95
C VAL A 22 2.11 11.48 2.79
N PHE A 23 2.28 10.17 2.98
CA PHE A 23 3.40 9.62 3.74
C PHE A 23 4.72 9.69 2.97
N GLU A 24 4.68 9.56 1.64
CA GLU A 24 5.85 9.82 0.78
C GLU A 24 6.34 11.27 0.95
N TRP A 25 5.42 12.23 0.90
CA TRP A 25 5.75 13.64 1.15
C TRP A 25 6.25 13.89 2.56
N ALA A 26 5.66 13.25 3.56
CA ALA A 26 6.13 13.38 4.94
C ALA A 26 7.57 12.89 5.09
N ASN A 27 7.95 11.78 4.45
CA ASN A 27 9.34 11.30 4.43
C ASN A 27 10.28 12.32 3.76
N ILE A 28 9.85 12.96 2.67
CA ILE A 28 10.65 14.03 2.01
C ILE A 28 10.88 15.20 2.98
N VAL A 29 9.83 15.67 3.65
CA VAL A 29 9.91 16.80 4.60
C VAL A 29 10.80 16.47 5.81
N VAL A 30 10.70 15.25 6.32
CA VAL A 30 11.53 14.79 7.45
C VAL A 30 12.97 14.49 7.02
N GLY A 31 13.20 14.16 5.75
CA GLY A 31 14.52 13.78 5.23
C GLY A 31 14.96 12.37 5.62
N ASP A 32 14.03 11.53 6.06
CA ASP A 32 14.27 10.15 6.51
C ASP A 32 13.11 9.25 6.03
N PRO A 33 13.34 7.98 5.64
CA PRO A 33 12.30 6.98 5.40
C PRO A 33 11.55 6.56 6.69
N PHE A 34 10.91 7.52 7.37
CA PHE A 34 10.24 7.32 8.64
C PHE A 34 8.98 6.44 8.51
N TYR A 35 8.20 6.64 7.45
CA TYR A 35 7.03 5.86 7.09
C TYR A 35 7.37 4.82 6.02
N ALA A 36 7.22 3.55 6.36
CA ALA A 36 7.31 2.44 5.40
C ALA A 36 5.91 1.97 5.01
N LEU A 37 5.61 2.00 3.71
CA LEU A 37 4.31 1.62 3.16
C LEU A 37 4.40 0.24 2.51
N GLU A 38 3.41 -0.61 2.74
CA GLU A 38 3.32 -1.93 2.13
C GLU A 38 1.89 -2.23 1.67
N ASN A 39 1.75 -2.83 0.50
CA ASN A 39 0.46 -3.27 -0.05
C ASN A 39 0.28 -4.77 0.19
N PHE A 40 -0.84 -5.13 0.80
CA PHE A 40 -1.22 -6.49 1.13
C PHE A 40 -2.52 -6.87 0.45
N SER A 41 -2.71 -8.16 0.24
CA SER A 41 -4.01 -8.77 0.00
C SER A 41 -4.06 -10.10 0.75
N VAL A 42 -5.24 -10.71 0.87
CA VAL A 42 -5.40 -11.95 1.63
C VAL A 42 -4.43 -13.04 1.17
N ALA A 43 -4.37 -13.30 -0.14
CA ALA A 43 -3.50 -14.32 -0.72
C ALA A 43 -2.16 -13.77 -1.24
N GLY A 44 -1.99 -12.44 -1.32
CA GLY A 44 -0.91 -11.82 -2.09
C GLY A 44 -1.16 -11.89 -3.59
N GLY A 45 -0.16 -11.47 -4.37
CA GLY A 45 -0.20 -11.49 -5.83
C GLY A 45 -0.75 -10.21 -6.45
N GLU A 46 -1.24 -10.32 -7.68
CA GLU A 46 -1.67 -9.17 -8.48
C GLU A 46 -3.14 -8.81 -8.22
N MET A 47 -3.38 -7.54 -7.91
CA MET A 47 -4.73 -6.96 -7.74
C MET A 47 -5.00 -6.00 -8.89
N ARG A 48 -6.20 -6.04 -9.48
CA ARG A 48 -6.58 -5.11 -10.55
C ARG A 48 -7.34 -3.91 -9.99
N SER A 49 -6.99 -2.73 -10.45
CA SER A 49 -7.66 -1.48 -10.05
C SER A 49 -8.90 -1.20 -10.90
N SER A 50 -9.70 -0.22 -10.48
CA SER A 50 -10.86 0.29 -11.21
C SER A 50 -10.53 0.86 -12.60
N LEU A 51 -9.26 1.19 -12.88
CA LEU A 51 -8.81 1.64 -14.21
C LEU A 51 -8.07 0.54 -14.98
N GLY A 52 -8.09 -0.71 -14.50
CA GLY A 52 -7.43 -1.84 -15.14
C GLY A 52 -5.93 -1.93 -14.89
N LEU A 53 -5.35 -1.09 -14.02
CA LEU A 53 -3.94 -1.21 -13.63
C LEU A 53 -3.74 -2.40 -12.69
N THR A 54 -2.65 -3.12 -12.87
CA THR A 54 -2.26 -4.22 -11.98
C THR A 54 -1.29 -3.73 -10.92
N MET A 55 -1.50 -4.12 -9.66
CA MET A 55 -0.60 -3.85 -8.55
C MET A 55 -0.22 -5.14 -7.83
N ALA A 56 1.07 -5.34 -7.60
CA ALA A 56 1.57 -6.46 -6.80
C ALA A 56 1.35 -6.22 -5.30
N THR A 57 0.94 -7.27 -4.59
CA THR A 57 0.65 -7.26 -3.17
C THR A 57 1.31 -8.44 -2.44
N ARG A 58 1.65 -8.22 -1.18
CA ARG A 58 2.15 -9.26 -0.28
C ARG A 58 0.98 -10.03 0.36
N PRO A 59 1.14 -11.33 0.68
CA PRO A 59 0.14 -12.05 1.45
C PRO A 59 0.04 -11.48 2.86
N LEU A 60 -1.19 -11.24 3.30
CA LEU A 60 -1.48 -10.89 4.69
C LEU A 60 -1.42 -12.16 5.53
N HIS A 61 -0.39 -12.25 6.37
CA HIS A 61 -0.24 -13.32 7.35
C HIS A 61 -0.37 -12.74 8.76
N GLU A 62 -0.99 -13.51 9.65
CA GLU A 62 -0.97 -13.20 11.07
C GLU A 62 0.45 -13.44 11.60
N ARG A 63 0.97 -12.51 12.40
CA ARG A 63 2.20 -12.77 13.16
C ARG A 63 1.79 -13.53 14.42
N VAL A 64 2.11 -14.83 14.45
CA VAL A 64 2.04 -15.67 15.65
C VAL A 64 3.14 -15.26 16.62
#